data_AF-A0A9C9VFG9-F1
#
_entry.id   AF-A0A9C9VFG9-F1
#
_cell.length_a   1.000
_cell.length_b   1.000
_cell.length_c   1.000
_cell.angle_alpha   90.00
_cell.angle_beta   90.00
_cell.angle_gamma   90.00
#
_symmetry.space_group_name_H-M   'P 1'
#
loop_
_entity.id
_entity.type
_entity.pdbx_description
1 polymer ?
#
loop_
_entity_poly.entity_id
_entity_poly.type
_entity_poly.pdbx_seq_one_letter_code
_entity_poly.pdbx_strand_id
1 'polypeptide(L)'
;MPEANTHAEICNNIVVLRRRQELWQIARYLLDSRSPAILVMFLALLAISIFLLASEQYSLSGLLWKKLAADEVGLFIQVITFLAVAGIWFMEMKKEWRGSLEKYLSVSFVYEGQKRIRCRYAPLVTESDIRNMAQSFGQALNEGGKLPIAPALQGKRVTVEQDRGPDKNTLLNGGKPFLHYDVTLRLTRNIPERKEDLHGLDLPEGRCLLWTYPFDPPTIENIVGQNDDRCN
;
A
#
# COMPACT_ATOMS: atom_id res chain seq x y z
N MET A 1 -17.01 -23.01 -21.47
CA MET A 1 -16.78 -22.10 -20.33
C MET A 1 -15.27 -21.99 -20.03
N PRO A 2 -14.47 -21.22 -20.78
CA PRO A 2 -13.04 -21.01 -20.51
C PRO A 2 -12.68 -19.62 -19.93
N GLU A 3 -13.57 -18.63 -19.98
CA GLU A 3 -13.25 -17.22 -19.64
C GLU A 3 -13.03 -16.94 -18.14
N ALA A 4 -13.57 -17.77 -17.25
CA ALA A 4 -13.40 -17.56 -15.80
C ALA A 4 -11.98 -17.86 -15.31
N ASN A 5 -11.27 -18.81 -15.95
CA ASN A 5 -9.94 -19.22 -15.54
C ASN A 5 -8.86 -18.19 -15.94
N THR A 6 -9.02 -17.55 -17.10
CA THR A 6 -8.12 -16.49 -17.57
C THR A 6 -8.16 -15.25 -16.68
N HIS A 7 -9.34 -14.84 -16.20
CA HIS A 7 -9.45 -13.70 -15.29
C HIS A 7 -8.77 -13.95 -13.93
N ALA A 8 -8.94 -15.14 -13.35
CA ALA A 8 -8.31 -15.49 -12.08
C ALA A 8 -6.78 -15.55 -12.20
N GLU A 9 -6.27 -16.07 -13.30
CA GLU A 9 -4.84 -16.20 -13.57
C GLU A 9 -4.18 -14.82 -13.82
N ILE A 10 -4.85 -13.93 -14.56
CA ILE A 10 -4.41 -12.54 -14.74
C ILE A 10 -4.35 -11.81 -13.38
N CYS A 11 -5.37 -11.94 -12.55
CA CYS A 11 -5.38 -11.34 -11.21
C CYS A 11 -4.23 -11.86 -10.33
N ASN A 12 -3.95 -13.16 -10.37
CA ASN A 12 -2.86 -13.75 -9.57
C ASN A 12 -1.49 -13.23 -10.05
N ASN A 13 -1.27 -13.16 -11.36
CA ASN A 13 -0.04 -12.63 -11.93
C ASN A 13 0.18 -11.15 -11.58
N ILE A 14 -0.89 -10.33 -11.59
CA ILE A 14 -0.81 -8.92 -11.18
C ILE A 14 -0.41 -8.81 -9.69
N VAL A 15 -0.97 -9.66 -8.82
CA VAL A 15 -0.63 -9.67 -7.38
C VAL A 15 0.84 -10.08 -7.17
N VAL A 16 1.32 -11.09 -7.88
CA VAL A 16 2.72 -11.56 -7.79
C VAL A 16 3.70 -10.48 -8.28
N LEU A 17 3.41 -9.85 -9.42
CA LEU A 17 4.22 -8.76 -9.97
C LEU A 17 4.29 -7.57 -9.02
N ARG A 18 3.15 -7.19 -8.41
CA ARG A 18 3.09 -6.12 -7.41
C ARG A 18 3.95 -6.44 -6.18
N ARG A 19 3.85 -7.67 -5.66
CA ARG A 19 4.69 -8.11 -4.53
C ARG A 19 6.18 -8.03 -4.87
N ARG A 20 6.57 -8.43 -6.09
CA ARG A 20 7.95 -8.32 -6.55
C ARG A 20 8.42 -6.87 -6.62
N GLN A 21 7.59 -5.97 -7.13
CA GLN A 21 7.93 -4.55 -7.23
C GLN A 21 8.09 -3.90 -5.84
N GLU A 22 7.18 -4.19 -4.89
CA GLU A 22 7.32 -3.74 -3.50
C GLU A 22 8.61 -4.28 -2.87
N LEU A 23 8.93 -5.56 -3.06
CA LEU A 23 10.18 -6.15 -2.55
C LEU A 23 11.41 -5.49 -3.16
N TRP A 24 11.37 -5.17 -4.45
CA TRP A 24 12.47 -4.48 -5.13
C TRP A 24 12.67 -3.05 -4.61
N GLN A 25 11.59 -2.32 -4.34
CA GLN A 25 11.64 -0.99 -3.74
C GLN A 25 12.17 -1.04 -2.31
N ILE A 26 11.71 -2.00 -1.50
CA ILE A 26 12.24 -2.23 -0.15
C ILE A 26 13.72 -2.57 -0.22
N ALA A 27 14.13 -3.50 -1.09
CA ALA A 27 15.53 -3.89 -1.23
C ALA A 27 16.40 -2.69 -1.64
N ARG A 28 15.93 -1.85 -2.57
CA ARG A 28 16.62 -0.62 -2.96
C ARG A 28 16.71 0.37 -1.81
N TYR A 29 15.63 0.54 -1.04
CA TYR A 29 15.63 1.36 0.17
C TYR A 29 16.62 0.83 1.21
N LEU A 30 16.70 -0.49 1.40
CA LEU A 30 17.69 -1.09 2.30
C LEU A 30 19.11 -0.83 1.82
N LEU A 31 19.36 -0.94 0.51
CA LEU A 31 20.67 -0.71 -0.10
C LEU A 31 21.12 0.76 0.02
N ASP A 32 20.17 1.68 -0.16
CA ASP A 32 20.41 3.13 -0.15
C ASP A 32 20.37 3.71 1.28
N SER A 33 19.60 3.07 2.17
CA SER A 33 19.66 3.30 3.60
C SER A 33 21.06 2.93 4.04
N ARG A 34 21.86 3.95 4.39
CA ARG A 34 23.20 3.88 4.99
C ARG A 34 23.22 3.15 6.35
N SER A 35 22.31 2.22 6.57
CA SER A 35 22.15 1.51 7.81
C SER A 35 23.31 0.51 7.98
N PRO A 36 23.90 0.42 9.17
CA PRO A 36 24.97 -0.54 9.50
C PRO A 36 24.53 -2.00 9.34
N ALA A 37 23.30 -2.25 8.95
CA ALA A 37 22.71 -3.56 9.04
C ALA A 37 22.84 -4.41 7.77
N ILE A 38 23.05 -3.80 6.60
CA ILE A 38 23.64 -4.54 5.47
C ILE A 38 25.03 -5.06 5.85
N LEU A 39 25.80 -4.23 6.55
CA LEU A 39 27.12 -4.61 7.05
C LEU A 39 27.02 -5.70 8.12
N VAL A 40 26.04 -5.65 9.03
CA VAL A 40 25.77 -6.74 10.00
C VAL A 40 25.37 -8.04 9.29
N MET A 41 24.48 -7.98 8.29
CA MET A 41 24.05 -9.16 7.56
C MET A 41 25.22 -9.77 6.76
N PHE A 42 26.03 -8.93 6.13
CA PHE A 42 27.24 -9.35 5.40
C PHE A 42 28.27 -9.97 6.35
N LEU A 43 28.53 -9.34 7.50
CA LEU A 43 29.42 -9.89 8.53
C LEU A 43 28.91 -11.22 9.10
N ALA A 44 27.60 -11.36 9.29
CA ALA A 44 27.00 -12.61 9.75
C ALA A 44 27.16 -13.73 8.71
N LEU A 45 26.90 -13.45 7.44
CA LEU A 45 27.14 -14.41 6.35
C LEU A 45 28.62 -14.77 6.21
N LEU A 46 29.52 -13.80 6.39
CA LEU A 46 30.96 -14.01 6.35
C LEU A 46 31.43 -14.86 7.54
N ALA A 47 30.89 -14.62 8.75
CA ALA A 47 31.16 -15.44 9.93
C ALA A 47 30.66 -16.88 9.75
N ILE A 48 29.45 -17.08 9.20
CA ILE A 48 28.91 -18.41 8.87
C ILE A 48 29.79 -19.10 7.83
N SER A 49 30.21 -18.38 6.78
CA SER A 49 31.13 -18.89 5.75
C SER A 49 32.48 -19.31 6.32
N ILE A 50 33.11 -18.48 7.16
CA ILE A 50 34.38 -18.82 7.82
C ILE A 50 34.20 -20.05 8.71
N PHE A 51 33.09 -20.14 9.44
CA PHE A 51 32.81 -21.27 10.31
C PHE A 51 32.64 -22.58 9.53
N LEU A 52 31.90 -22.55 8.42
CA LEU A 52 31.74 -23.71 7.53
C LEU A 52 33.09 -24.15 6.94
N LEU A 53 33.93 -23.21 6.51
CA LEU A 53 35.28 -23.52 6.00
C LEU A 53 36.21 -24.07 7.10
N ALA A 54 36.11 -23.54 8.33
CA ALA A 54 36.88 -24.04 9.47
C ALA A 54 36.45 -25.47 9.86
N SER A 55 35.18 -25.84 9.64
CA SER A 55 34.66 -27.17 9.99
C SER A 55 35.26 -28.31 9.13
N GLU A 56 35.66 -28.04 7.89
CA GLU A 56 36.30 -29.05 7.01
C GLU A 56 37.73 -29.39 7.42
N GLN A 57 38.41 -28.52 8.18
CA GLN A 57 39.86 -28.63 8.41
C GLN A 57 40.25 -29.42 9.68
N TYR A 58 39.28 -29.83 10.51
CA TYR A 58 39.53 -30.60 11.74
C TYR A 58 39.15 -32.08 11.60
N SER A 59 39.89 -32.82 10.77
CA SER A 59 39.84 -34.28 10.70
C SER A 59 40.70 -34.91 11.80
N LEU A 60 40.28 -34.86 13.06
CA LEU A 60 40.89 -35.73 14.08
C LEU A 60 39.91 -36.22 15.16
N SER A 61 39.61 -37.52 15.06
CA SER A 61 39.19 -38.45 16.11
C SER A 61 37.69 -38.54 16.48
N GLY A 62 37.16 -39.77 16.38
CA GLY A 62 35.77 -40.21 16.55
C GLY A 62 35.06 -39.90 17.87
N LEU A 63 35.72 -39.23 18.84
CA LEU A 63 35.07 -38.70 20.04
C LEU A 63 34.39 -37.34 19.77
N LEU A 64 34.92 -36.58 18.81
CA LEU A 64 34.36 -35.31 18.36
C LEU A 64 33.05 -35.51 17.61
N TRP A 65 32.84 -36.59 16.87
CA TRP A 65 31.60 -36.83 16.10
C TRP A 65 30.34 -36.95 16.97
N LYS A 66 30.44 -37.45 18.21
CA LYS A 66 29.31 -37.44 19.17
C LYS A 66 29.06 -36.06 19.79
N LYS A 67 30.12 -35.25 19.96
CA LYS A 67 29.98 -33.83 20.38
C LYS A 67 29.47 -32.97 19.24
N LEU A 68 29.96 -33.18 18.02
CA LEU A 68 29.47 -32.56 16.78
C LEU A 68 28.03 -32.95 16.50
N ALA A 69 27.59 -34.19 16.67
CA ALA A 69 26.16 -34.51 16.49
C ALA A 69 25.23 -33.72 17.46
N ALA A 70 25.73 -33.36 18.65
CA ALA A 70 25.03 -32.46 19.58
C ALA A 70 25.22 -30.97 19.24
N ASP A 71 26.40 -30.57 18.75
CA ASP A 71 26.74 -29.20 18.31
C ASP A 71 26.13 -28.84 16.94
N GLU A 72 25.89 -29.80 16.06
CA GLU A 72 25.22 -29.65 14.76
C GLU A 72 23.78 -29.23 15.00
N VAL A 73 23.08 -29.93 15.91
CA VAL A 73 21.74 -29.51 16.35
C VAL A 73 21.79 -28.12 17.01
N GLY A 74 22.81 -27.85 17.81
CA GLY A 74 23.07 -26.52 18.38
C GLY A 74 23.25 -25.43 17.32
N LEU A 75 23.99 -25.72 16.25
CA LEU A 75 24.25 -24.82 15.14
C LEU A 75 23.00 -24.61 14.29
N PHE A 76 22.25 -25.66 13.99
CA PHE A 76 20.95 -25.55 13.34
C PHE A 76 20.00 -24.65 14.15
N ILE A 77 19.95 -24.82 15.48
CA ILE A 77 19.16 -23.95 16.36
C ILE A 77 19.67 -22.50 16.30
N GLN A 78 20.98 -22.28 16.32
CA GLN A 78 21.57 -20.93 16.22
C GLN A 78 21.26 -20.26 14.87
N VAL A 79 21.37 -21.00 13.76
CA VAL A 79 21.03 -20.52 12.41
C VAL A 79 19.54 -20.20 12.31
N ILE A 80 18.66 -21.08 12.79
CA ILE A 80 17.21 -20.83 12.81
C ILE A 80 16.87 -19.60 13.66
N THR A 81 17.50 -19.48 14.83
CA THR A 81 17.32 -18.32 15.72
C THR A 81 17.79 -17.04 15.05
N PHE A 82 18.96 -17.07 14.40
CA PHE A 82 19.47 -15.94 13.63
C PHE A 82 18.51 -15.56 12.49
N LEU A 83 18.00 -16.53 11.73
CA LEU A 83 17.02 -16.29 10.67
C LEU A 83 15.72 -15.69 11.22
N ALA A 84 15.25 -16.14 12.39
CA ALA A 84 14.08 -15.59 13.05
C ALA A 84 14.31 -14.11 13.46
N VAL A 85 15.46 -13.80 14.07
CA VAL A 85 15.83 -12.42 14.45
C VAL A 85 15.97 -11.54 13.21
N ALA A 86 16.64 -12.03 12.18
CA ALA A 86 16.77 -11.32 10.90
C ALA A 86 15.40 -11.06 10.25
N GLY A 87 14.48 -12.02 10.35
CA GLY A 87 13.10 -11.88 9.88
C GLY A 87 12.33 -10.79 10.63
N ILE A 88 12.41 -10.76 11.96
CA ILE A 88 11.80 -9.71 12.79
C ILE A 88 12.37 -8.34 12.42
N TRP A 89 13.69 -8.25 12.31
CA TRP A 89 14.37 -7.02 11.96
C TRP A 89 13.95 -6.50 10.58
N PHE A 90 13.88 -7.39 9.58
CA PHE A 90 13.36 -7.06 8.26
C PHE A 90 11.90 -6.57 8.30
N MET A 91 11.04 -7.17 9.14
CA MET A 91 9.66 -6.71 9.31
C MET A 91 9.58 -5.29 9.90
N GLU A 92 10.40 -4.98 10.91
CA GLU A 92 10.40 -3.64 11.51
C GLU A 92 10.93 -2.59 10.54
N MET A 93 12.00 -2.89 9.78
CA MET A 93 12.48 -2.00 8.73
C MET A 93 11.45 -1.76 7.63
N LYS A 94 10.74 -2.82 7.21
CA LYS A 94 9.67 -2.67 6.22
C LYS A 94 8.56 -1.74 6.73
N LYS A 95 8.24 -1.84 8.01
CA LYS A 95 7.23 -0.99 8.67
C LYS A 95 7.72 0.45 8.79
N GLU A 96 8.98 0.67 9.19
CA GLU A 96 9.62 1.98 9.24
C GLU A 96 9.66 2.65 7.86
N TRP A 97 10.11 1.91 6.85
CA TRP A 97 10.09 2.36 5.45
C TRP A 97 8.69 2.78 5.02
N ARG A 98 7.68 1.93 5.22
CA ARG A 98 6.28 2.29 4.89
C ARG A 98 5.80 3.51 5.66
N GLY A 99 6.22 3.68 6.92
CA GLY A 99 5.90 4.84 7.74
C GLY A 99 6.51 6.15 7.22
N SER A 100 7.71 6.05 6.62
CA SER A 100 8.45 7.18 6.03
C SER A 100 7.90 7.66 4.68
N LEU A 101 7.12 6.82 3.99
CA LEU A 101 6.51 7.21 2.72
C LEU A 101 5.49 8.33 2.94
N GLU A 102 5.44 9.25 1.97
CA GLU A 102 4.35 10.22 1.90
C GLU A 102 3.03 9.50 1.73
N LYS A 103 1.98 10.06 2.33
CA LYS A 103 0.67 9.42 2.40
C LYS A 103 -0.30 10.24 1.57
N TYR A 104 -1.09 9.54 0.75
CA TYR A 104 -2.10 10.15 -0.11
C TYR A 104 -3.43 9.44 0.09
N LEU A 105 -4.52 10.19 0.08
CA LEU A 105 -5.87 9.70 0.27
C LEU A 105 -6.70 9.94 -0.99
N SER A 106 -7.36 8.90 -1.47
CA SER A 106 -8.47 9.00 -2.40
C SER A 106 -9.76 8.62 -1.69
N VAL A 107 -10.80 9.43 -1.87
CA VAL A 107 -12.11 9.23 -1.25
C VAL A 107 -13.16 9.15 -2.35
N SER A 108 -13.94 8.07 -2.35
CA SER A 108 -15.10 7.89 -3.21
C SER A 108 -16.39 7.99 -2.40
N PHE A 109 -17.29 8.91 -2.76
CA PHE A 109 -18.61 9.03 -2.16
C PHE A 109 -19.65 8.30 -3.02
N VAL A 110 -20.32 7.31 -2.43
CA VAL A 110 -21.32 6.46 -3.07
C VAL A 110 -22.70 6.77 -2.50
N TYR A 111 -23.65 7.11 -3.36
CA TYR A 111 -25.06 7.32 -3.02
C TYR A 111 -25.93 6.36 -3.84
N GLU A 112 -26.79 5.59 -3.16
CA GLU A 112 -27.67 4.59 -3.80
C GLU A 112 -26.93 3.62 -4.74
N GLY A 113 -25.71 3.22 -4.36
CA GLY A 113 -24.87 2.31 -5.15
C GLY A 113 -24.11 2.97 -6.29
N GLN A 114 -24.34 4.26 -6.57
CA GLN A 114 -23.65 5.02 -7.61
C GLN A 114 -22.58 5.94 -7.00
N LYS A 115 -21.37 5.93 -7.58
CA LYS A 115 -20.32 6.88 -7.22
C LYS A 115 -20.71 8.26 -7.73
N ARG A 116 -20.85 9.23 -6.84
CA ARG A 116 -21.22 10.60 -7.19
C ARG A 116 -20.01 11.51 -7.25
N ILE A 117 -19.05 11.30 -6.35
CA ILE A 117 -17.91 12.20 -6.18
C ILE A 117 -16.66 11.38 -5.88
N ARG A 118 -15.53 11.73 -6.48
CA ARG A 118 -14.22 11.17 -6.18
C ARG A 118 -13.20 12.29 -5.99
N CYS A 119 -12.55 12.30 -4.83
CA CYS A 119 -11.37 13.12 -4.58
C CYS A 119 -10.15 12.19 -4.67
N ARG A 120 -9.14 12.53 -5.48
CA ARG A 120 -7.95 11.67 -5.66
C ARG A 120 -6.67 12.35 -5.21
N TYR A 121 -5.81 11.53 -4.63
CA TYR A 121 -4.44 11.89 -4.24
C TYR A 121 -4.36 13.15 -3.37
N ALA A 122 -5.28 13.30 -2.42
CA ALA A 122 -5.16 14.35 -1.42
C ALA A 122 -4.01 14.03 -0.45
N PRO A 123 -3.06 14.94 -0.22
CA PRO A 123 -1.95 14.69 0.70
C PRO A 123 -2.48 14.50 2.12
N LEU A 124 -1.98 13.47 2.79
CA LEU A 124 -2.39 13.07 4.13
C LEU A 124 -1.21 13.20 5.10
N VAL A 125 -1.41 13.92 6.21
CA VAL A 125 -0.37 14.07 7.23
C VAL A 125 -0.25 12.78 8.06
N THR A 126 -1.39 12.27 8.56
CA THR A 126 -1.43 11.05 9.39
C THR A 126 -2.60 10.13 9.03
N GLU A 127 -2.46 8.83 9.33
CA GLU A 127 -3.55 7.86 9.13
C GLU A 127 -4.80 8.16 9.97
N SER A 128 -4.63 8.78 11.15
CA SER A 128 -5.73 9.21 12.01
C SER A 128 -6.60 10.26 11.33
N ASP A 129 -6.03 11.06 10.43
CA ASP A 129 -6.75 12.14 9.75
C ASP A 129 -7.61 11.66 8.60
N ILE A 130 -7.50 10.40 8.16
CA ILE A 130 -8.24 9.87 7.00
C ILE A 130 -9.74 10.13 7.14
N ARG A 131 -10.30 9.86 8.32
CA ARG A 131 -11.73 10.07 8.57
C ARG A 131 -12.08 11.55 8.56
N ASN A 132 -11.31 12.36 9.28
CA ASN A 132 -11.56 13.79 9.40
C ASN A 132 -11.45 14.48 8.03
N MET A 133 -10.45 14.11 7.24
CA MET A 133 -10.21 14.63 5.91
C MET A 133 -11.27 14.17 4.91
N ALA A 134 -11.70 12.91 4.97
CA ALA A 134 -12.79 12.42 4.14
C ALA A 134 -14.13 13.12 4.49
N GLN A 135 -14.37 13.39 5.77
CA GLN A 135 -15.54 14.18 6.20
C GLN A 135 -15.43 15.65 5.80
N SER A 136 -14.24 16.27 5.88
CA SER A 136 -14.04 17.66 5.47
C SER A 136 -14.21 17.83 3.96
N PHE A 137 -13.79 16.86 3.13
CA PHE A 137 -14.13 16.85 1.72
C PHE A 137 -15.64 16.82 1.52
N GLY A 138 -16.34 15.93 2.22
CA GLY A 138 -17.80 15.89 2.18
C GLY A 138 -18.47 17.21 2.60
N GLN A 139 -17.92 17.93 3.57
CA GLN A 139 -18.46 19.23 4.00
C GLN A 139 -18.16 20.35 3.00
N ALA A 140 -16.92 20.42 2.49
CA ALA A 140 -16.53 21.39 1.46
C ALA A 140 -17.39 21.23 0.20
N LEU A 141 -17.78 19.99 -0.08
CA LEU A 141 -18.64 19.60 -1.19
C LEU A 141 -20.08 20.05 -1.11
N ASN A 142 -20.56 20.31 0.10
CA ASN A 142 -21.95 20.60 0.39
C ASN A 142 -22.09 22.06 0.90
N GLU A 143 -21.20 22.94 0.43
CA GLU A 143 -21.14 24.37 0.77
C GLU A 143 -21.15 24.65 2.29
N GLY A 144 -20.52 23.77 3.08
CA GLY A 144 -20.47 23.86 4.54
C GLY A 144 -21.64 23.17 5.27
N GLY A 145 -22.62 22.66 4.55
CA GLY A 145 -23.66 21.79 5.09
C GLY A 145 -23.10 20.43 5.52
N LYS A 146 -23.61 19.88 6.62
CA LYS A 146 -23.20 18.53 7.06
C LYS A 146 -23.84 17.47 6.17
N LEU A 147 -23.04 16.80 5.33
CA LEU A 147 -23.49 15.58 4.67
C LEU A 147 -23.77 14.49 5.73
N PRO A 148 -24.93 13.84 5.69
CA PRO A 148 -25.23 12.67 6.51
C PRO A 148 -24.50 11.46 5.94
N ILE A 149 -23.24 11.38 6.29
CA ILE A 149 -22.35 10.27 5.95
C ILE A 149 -22.60 9.17 6.99
N ALA A 150 -22.91 7.96 6.54
CA ALA A 150 -22.95 6.83 7.46
C ALA A 150 -21.55 6.61 8.04
N PRO A 151 -21.43 6.25 9.33
CA PRO A 151 -20.12 6.02 9.97
C PRO A 151 -19.32 4.84 9.38
N ALA A 152 -19.87 4.14 8.39
CA ALA A 152 -19.27 2.99 7.74
C ALA A 152 -18.24 3.43 6.68
N LEU A 153 -16.98 3.50 7.09
CA LEU A 153 -15.84 3.42 6.18
C LEU A 153 -15.84 2.02 5.55
N GLN A 154 -16.04 1.94 4.24
CA GLN A 154 -15.94 0.67 3.52
C GLN A 154 -14.69 0.64 2.64
N GLY A 155 -14.03 -0.52 2.64
CA GLY A 155 -12.98 -0.82 1.67
C GLY A 155 -11.72 0.02 1.79
N LYS A 156 -11.17 0.20 3.01
CA LYS A 156 -9.82 0.78 3.18
C LYS A 156 -8.82 -0.11 2.45
N ARG A 157 -8.38 0.31 1.27
CA ARG A 157 -7.29 -0.34 0.54
C ARG A 157 -6.04 0.50 0.72
N VAL A 158 -4.95 -0.15 1.09
CA VAL A 158 -3.64 0.50 1.20
C VAL A 158 -2.72 -0.10 0.14
N THR A 159 -2.23 0.73 -0.76
CA THR A 159 -1.32 0.35 -1.83
C THR A 159 -0.07 1.21 -1.78
N VAL A 160 1.10 0.59 -2.02
CA VAL A 160 2.30 1.36 -2.34
C VAL A 160 2.26 1.59 -3.84
N GLU A 161 2.22 2.85 -4.23
CA GLU A 161 2.17 3.24 -5.64
C GLU A 161 3.44 4.02 -5.97
N GLN A 162 3.97 3.72 -7.16
CA GLN A 162 5.07 4.47 -7.73
C GLN A 162 4.58 5.01 -9.06
N ASP A 163 4.13 6.25 -8.96
CA ASP A 163 3.81 7.19 -10.01
C ASP A 163 3.03 6.68 -11.24
N ARG A 164 1.72 6.99 -11.24
CA ARG A 164 1.10 7.76 -12.34
C ARG A 164 0.13 8.75 -11.71
N GLY A 165 0.38 10.04 -11.89
CA GLY A 165 -0.65 11.05 -11.75
C GLY A 165 -1.91 10.70 -12.58
N PRO A 166 -3.02 11.42 -12.35
CA PRO A 166 -4.21 11.28 -13.19
C PRO A 166 -3.86 11.42 -14.69
N ASP A 167 -2.86 12.24 -15.00
CA ASP A 167 -2.25 12.35 -16.32
C ASP A 167 -0.92 11.60 -16.42
N LYS A 168 -0.69 10.93 -17.55
CA LYS A 168 0.51 10.12 -17.83
C LYS A 168 1.83 10.91 -17.71
N ASN A 169 1.78 12.24 -17.72
CA ASN A 169 2.94 13.13 -17.69
C ASN A 169 3.13 13.84 -16.35
N THR A 170 2.20 13.72 -15.40
CA THR A 170 2.28 14.39 -14.11
C THR A 170 2.81 13.42 -13.08
N LEU A 171 4.00 13.72 -12.56
CA LEU A 171 4.65 12.90 -11.54
C LEU A 171 4.10 13.25 -10.16
N LEU A 172 3.33 12.35 -9.55
CA LEU A 172 2.93 12.47 -8.15
C LEU A 172 4.16 12.28 -7.26
N ASN A 173 4.36 13.19 -6.30
CA ASN A 173 5.53 13.18 -5.41
C ASN A 173 6.89 13.10 -6.16
N GLY A 174 6.97 13.71 -7.35
CA GLY A 174 8.19 13.74 -8.16
C GLY A 174 8.76 12.36 -8.51
N GLY A 175 7.92 11.34 -8.70
CA GLY A 175 8.36 9.98 -9.04
C GLY A 175 8.74 9.09 -7.87
N LYS A 176 8.63 9.61 -6.64
CA LYS A 176 8.93 8.83 -5.42
C LYS A 176 7.76 7.93 -5.05
N PRO A 177 8.03 6.73 -4.49
CA PRO A 177 6.97 5.87 -3.99
C PRO A 177 6.20 6.57 -2.89
N PHE A 178 4.89 6.33 -2.84
CA PHE A 178 4.01 6.86 -1.81
C PHE A 178 2.98 5.81 -1.38
N LEU A 179 2.39 6.04 -0.21
CA LEU A 179 1.38 5.18 0.38
C LEU A 179 -0.01 5.74 0.04
N HIS A 180 -0.75 5.02 -0.79
CA HIS A 180 -2.07 5.40 -1.24
C HIS A 180 -3.14 4.68 -0.41
N TYR A 181 -4.03 5.47 0.19
CA TYR A 181 -5.23 5.01 0.88
C TYR A 181 -6.44 5.28 -0.01
N ASP A 182 -7.16 4.23 -0.40
CA ASP A 182 -8.46 4.36 -1.06
C ASP A 182 -9.56 4.04 -0.06
N VAL A 183 -10.53 4.95 0.06
CA VAL A 183 -11.62 4.89 1.03
C VAL A 183 -12.95 5.15 0.32
N THR A 184 -13.92 4.28 0.55
CA THR A 184 -15.29 4.48 0.08
C THR A 184 -16.20 4.87 1.24
N LEU A 185 -16.89 6.01 1.09
CA LEU A 185 -17.92 6.50 2.00
C LEU A 185 -19.29 6.33 1.38
N ARG A 186 -20.21 5.71 2.12
CA ARG A 186 -21.61 5.60 1.70
C ARG A 186 -22.42 6.75 2.29
N LEU A 187 -23.10 7.44 1.39
CA LEU A 187 -24.07 8.48 1.71
C LEU A 187 -25.45 7.83 1.95
N THR A 188 -26.24 8.40 2.86
CA THR A 188 -27.57 7.89 3.22
C THR A 188 -28.67 8.88 2.85
N ARG A 189 -29.92 8.41 2.73
CA ARG A 189 -31.07 9.19 2.20
C ARG A 189 -31.47 10.44 2.97
N ASN A 190 -30.85 10.73 4.13
CA ASN A 190 -31.12 11.96 4.86
C ASN A 190 -30.31 13.16 4.36
N ILE A 191 -29.64 13.07 3.20
CA ILE A 191 -29.13 14.27 2.52
C ILE A 191 -30.35 15.17 2.31
N PRO A 192 -30.31 16.46 2.68
CA PRO A 192 -31.43 17.35 2.41
C PRO A 192 -31.90 17.16 0.96
N GLU A 193 -33.20 16.92 0.80
CA GLU A 193 -33.85 16.53 -0.48
C GLU A 193 -33.69 17.56 -1.60
N ARG A 194 -33.07 18.70 -1.31
CA ARG A 194 -32.71 19.68 -2.31
C ARG A 194 -31.56 19.14 -3.15
N LYS A 195 -31.91 18.82 -4.39
CA LYS A 195 -30.99 18.73 -5.54
C LYS A 195 -30.02 19.92 -5.66
N GLU A 196 -30.29 21.01 -4.96
CA GLU A 196 -29.54 22.28 -4.96
C GLU A 196 -28.26 22.23 -4.08
N ASP A 197 -28.18 21.34 -3.08
CA ASP A 197 -27.18 21.46 -1.99
C ASP A 197 -25.78 20.89 -2.35
N LEU A 198 -25.70 20.15 -3.45
CA LEU A 198 -24.45 19.75 -4.10
C LEU A 198 -24.27 20.60 -5.35
N HIS A 199 -23.85 21.87 -5.20
CA HIS A 199 -23.45 22.77 -6.29
C HIS A 199 -24.41 22.79 -7.50
N GLY A 200 -25.73 22.75 -7.33
CA GLY A 200 -26.66 22.77 -8.47
C GLY A 200 -26.37 21.73 -9.57
N LEU A 201 -25.69 20.62 -9.22
CA LEU A 201 -25.20 19.61 -10.14
C LEU A 201 -26.25 18.50 -10.23
N ASP A 202 -27.24 18.73 -11.10
CA ASP A 202 -28.09 17.67 -11.66
C ASP A 202 -27.18 16.78 -12.53
N LEU A 203 -26.34 15.96 -11.86
CA LEU A 203 -25.43 15.03 -12.51
C LEU A 203 -26.29 13.92 -13.13
N PRO A 204 -26.36 13.83 -14.47
CA PRO A 204 -27.12 12.78 -15.11
C PRO A 204 -26.56 11.41 -14.69
N GLU A 205 -27.42 10.39 -14.74
CA GLU A 205 -27.02 9.02 -14.41
C GLU A 205 -25.74 8.64 -15.19
N GLY A 206 -24.80 8.03 -14.48
CA GLY A 206 -23.53 7.67 -15.08
C GLY A 206 -22.55 8.83 -15.21
N ARG A 207 -22.65 9.92 -14.43
CA ARG A 207 -21.58 10.93 -14.30
C ARG A 207 -21.15 11.14 -12.86
N CYS A 208 -19.86 11.44 -12.67
CA CYS A 208 -19.28 11.75 -11.36
C CYS A 208 -18.42 13.02 -11.40
N LEU A 209 -18.35 13.70 -10.28
CA LEU A 209 -17.43 14.82 -10.07
C LEU A 209 -16.07 14.29 -9.63
N LEU A 210 -15.03 14.69 -10.36
CA LEU A 210 -13.65 14.34 -10.07
C LEU A 210 -12.89 15.58 -9.61
N TRP A 211 -12.26 15.48 -8.43
CA TRP A 211 -11.13 16.32 -8.04
C TRP A 211 -9.85 15.53 -8.02
N THR A 212 -8.82 16.13 -8.56
CA THR A 212 -7.45 15.65 -8.53
C THR A 212 -6.58 16.69 -7.87
N TYR A 213 -5.67 16.26 -7.00
CA TYR A 213 -4.58 17.13 -6.54
C TYR A 213 -3.82 17.70 -7.76
N PRO A 214 -3.51 19.02 -7.82
CA PRO A 214 -3.53 20.03 -6.74
C PRO A 214 -4.86 20.78 -6.51
N PHE A 215 -6.01 20.11 -6.58
CA PHE A 215 -7.37 20.66 -6.49
C PHE A 215 -7.68 21.63 -7.64
N ASP A 216 -7.41 21.17 -8.86
CA ASP A 216 -7.91 21.80 -10.07
C ASP A 216 -9.45 21.94 -10.02
N PRO A 217 -10.05 22.85 -10.82
CA PRO A 217 -11.50 22.96 -10.92
C PRO A 217 -12.14 21.58 -11.15
N PRO A 218 -13.28 21.27 -10.48
CA PRO A 218 -13.91 19.96 -10.60
C PRO A 218 -14.24 19.66 -12.06
N THR A 219 -13.86 18.46 -12.51
CA THR A 219 -14.20 17.98 -13.85
C THR A 219 -15.30 16.93 -13.77
N ILE A 220 -16.24 16.95 -14.72
CA ILE A 220 -17.30 15.95 -14.82
C ILE A 220 -16.81 14.81 -15.72
N GLU A 221 -16.72 13.60 -15.18
CA GLU A 221 -16.37 12.39 -15.93
C GLU A 221 -17.57 11.45 -16.07
N ASN A 222 -17.66 10.74 -17.21
CA ASN A 222 -18.66 9.69 -17.39
C ASN A 222 -18.23 8.39 -16.69
N ILE A 223 -19.14 7.81 -15.92
CA ILE A 223 -19.10 6.45 -15.36
C ILE A 223 -19.51 5.47 -16.47
N VAL A 224 -18.71 5.37 -17.54
CA VAL A 224 -18.97 4.37 -18.58
C VAL A 224 -18.57 3.00 -18.02
N GLY A 225 -19.47 2.02 -18.10
CA GLY A 225 -19.35 0.65 -17.57
C GLY A 225 -18.27 -0.22 -18.23
N GLN A 226 -17.06 0.29 -18.36
CA GLN A 226 -15.86 -0.45 -18.71
C GLN A 226 -14.92 -0.46 -17.51
N ASN A 227 -14.12 -1.52 -17.38
CA ASN A 227 -13.10 -1.79 -16.34
C ASN A 227 -11.99 -0.71 -16.23
N ASP A 228 -12.32 0.57 -16.30
CA ASP A 228 -11.38 1.66 -16.12
C ASP A 228 -11.32 1.96 -14.62
N ASP A 229 -10.19 1.65 -14.00
CA ASP A 229 -9.82 1.89 -12.59
C ASP A 229 -9.89 3.38 -12.19
N ARG A 230 -10.38 4.25 -13.07
CA ARG A 230 -10.52 5.67 -12.83
C ARG A 230 -11.73 6.01 -11.97
N CYS A 231 -12.78 5.19 -12.04
CA CYS A 231 -13.96 5.36 -11.21
C CYS A 231 -14.37 4.09 -10.46
N ASN A 232 -13.62 2.98 -10.52
CA ASN A 232 -13.82 1.81 -9.65
C ASN A 232 -12.89 1.81 -8.42
#